data_AF-A0A974YS68-F1
#
_entry.id   AF-A0A974YS68-F1
#
_cell.length_a   1.000
_cell.length_b   1.000
_cell.length_c   1.000
_cell.angle_alpha   90.00
_cell.angle_beta   90.00
_cell.angle_gamma   90.00
#
_symmetry.space_group_name_H-M   'P 1'
#
loop_
_entity.id
_entity.type
_entity.pdbx_description
1 polymer ?
#
loop_
_entity_poly.entity_id
_entity_poly.type
_entity_poly.pdbx_seq_one_letter_code
_entity_poly.pdbx_strand_id
1 'polypeptide(L)'
;MVQLSGERVLRRRDSRRATCHIRQIAMYVCHVILQISLSDIGLAFGKDRTTVGHACNVVEDRRDHQDYDEFVAAAERIVLSVLTPAGYGNDE
;
A
#
# COMPACT_ATOMS: atom_id res chain seq x y z
N MET A 1 41.27 -9.47 -5.40
CA MET A 1 40.20 -9.14 -6.36
C MET A 1 39.00 -10.06 -6.11
N VAL A 2 38.11 -9.72 -5.18
CA VAL A 2 36.76 -10.34 -5.06
C VAL A 2 35.91 -9.50 -4.10
N GLN A 3 35.14 -8.54 -4.62
CA GLN A 3 33.99 -7.90 -3.93
C GLN A 3 33.07 -7.29 -4.99
N LEU A 4 32.26 -8.10 -5.69
CA LEU A 4 31.25 -7.63 -6.66
C LEU A 4 29.91 -8.40 -6.58
N SER A 5 29.84 -9.47 -5.79
CA SER A 5 28.61 -10.29 -5.64
C SER A 5 27.72 -9.84 -4.49
N GLY A 6 28.28 -9.28 -3.41
CA GLY A 6 27.52 -8.88 -2.21
C GLY A 6 26.58 -7.70 -2.46
N GLU A 7 27.06 -6.65 -3.11
CA GLU A 7 26.28 -5.42 -3.38
C GLU A 7 25.08 -5.68 -4.29
N ARG A 8 25.21 -6.55 -5.30
CA ARG A 8 24.10 -6.91 -6.19
C ARG A 8 22.99 -7.65 -5.46
N VAL A 9 23.34 -8.48 -4.47
CA VAL A 9 22.37 -9.22 -3.65
C VAL A 9 21.67 -8.28 -2.67
N LEU A 10 22.40 -7.36 -2.03
CA LEU A 10 21.83 -6.34 -1.15
C LEU A 10 20.85 -5.44 -1.91
N ARG A 11 21.27 -4.90 -3.07
CA ARG A 11 20.40 -4.05 -3.90
C ARG A 11 19.12 -4.76 -4.33
N ARG A 12 19.20 -6.04 -4.71
CA ARG A 12 18.01 -6.85 -5.05
C ARG A 12 17.09 -7.07 -3.86
N ARG A 13 17.63 -7.27 -2.65
CA ARG A 13 16.84 -7.43 -1.43
C ARG A 13 16.11 -6.13 -1.08
N ASP A 14 16.78 -4.99 -1.18
CA ASP A 14 16.20 -3.68 -0.91
C ASP A 14 15.10 -3.35 -1.90
N SER A 15 15.33 -3.60 -3.20
CA SER A 15 14.28 -3.42 -4.22
C SER A 15 13.06 -4.32 -3.95
N ARG A 16 13.27 -5.59 -3.58
CA ARG A 16 12.16 -6.50 -3.24
C ARG A 16 11.39 -6.03 -2.01
N ARG A 17 12.09 -5.54 -0.99
CA ARG A 17 11.47 -4.99 0.23
C ARG A 17 10.63 -3.76 -0.11
N ALA A 18 11.16 -2.85 -0.92
CA ALA A 18 10.43 -1.68 -1.40
C ALA A 18 9.18 -2.07 -2.20
N THR A 19 9.30 -2.99 -3.16
CA THR A 19 8.14 -3.47 -3.93
C THR A 19 7.09 -4.16 -3.07
N CYS A 20 7.51 -4.96 -2.09
CA CYS A 20 6.60 -5.59 -1.13
C CYS A 20 5.83 -4.52 -0.36
N HIS A 21 6.54 -3.50 0.12
CA HIS A 21 5.97 -2.43 0.90
C HIS A 21 4.94 -1.61 0.11
N ILE A 22 5.28 -1.22 -1.12
CA ILE A 22 4.37 -0.53 -2.05
C ILE A 22 3.10 -1.36 -2.26
N ARG A 23 3.24 -2.67 -2.44
CA ARG A 23 2.09 -3.57 -2.62
C ARG A 23 1.21 -3.62 -1.36
N GLN A 24 1.82 -3.64 -0.18
CA GLN A 24 1.06 -3.65 1.08
C GLN A 24 0.21 -2.38 1.23
N ILE A 25 0.80 -1.22 0.92
CA ILE A 25 0.09 0.07 0.95
C ILE A 25 -1.02 0.11 -0.10
N ALA A 26 -0.77 -0.37 -1.32
CA ALA A 26 -1.80 -0.43 -2.36
C ALA A 26 -2.99 -1.31 -1.95
N MET A 27 -2.71 -2.50 -1.39
CA MET A 27 -3.74 -3.39 -0.85
C MET A 27 -4.55 -2.74 0.27
N TYR A 28 -3.86 -2.07 1.19
CA TYR A 28 -4.48 -1.34 2.29
C TYR A 28 -5.43 -0.24 1.79
N VAL A 29 -4.95 0.64 0.90
CA VAL A 29 -5.75 1.72 0.32
C VAL A 29 -6.96 1.18 -0.44
N CYS A 30 -6.81 0.11 -1.22
CA CYS A 30 -7.94 -0.54 -1.89
C CYS A 30 -8.99 -1.04 -0.90
N HIS A 31 -8.58 -1.55 0.26
CA HIS A 31 -9.52 -2.05 1.24
C HIS A 31 -10.16 -0.91 2.06
N VAL A 32 -9.35 -0.01 2.62
CA VAL A 32 -9.79 0.99 3.59
C VAL A 32 -10.42 2.21 2.93
N ILE A 33 -9.89 2.67 1.79
CA ILE A 33 -10.41 3.86 1.11
C ILE A 33 -11.46 3.47 0.06
N LEU A 34 -11.17 2.46 -0.76
CA LEU A 34 -12.07 2.05 -1.84
C LEU A 34 -13.16 1.05 -1.41
N GLN A 35 -13.10 0.56 -0.18
CA GLN A 35 -14.05 -0.43 0.36
C GLN A 35 -14.15 -1.71 -0.48
N ILE A 36 -13.07 -2.09 -1.18
CA ILE A 36 -13.01 -3.33 -1.96
C ILE A 36 -12.79 -4.51 -1.00
N SER A 37 -13.44 -5.64 -1.27
CA SER A 37 -13.31 -6.83 -0.45
C SER A 37 -11.88 -7.42 -0.51
N LEU A 38 -11.41 -8.02 0.59
CA LEU A 38 -10.08 -8.66 0.65
C LEU A 38 -9.93 -9.78 -0.41
N SER A 39 -11.03 -10.46 -0.76
CA SER A 39 -11.04 -11.51 -1.77
C SER A 39 -10.83 -10.95 -3.18
N ASP A 40 -11.50 -9.85 -3.53
CA ASP A 40 -11.37 -9.23 -4.85
C ASP A 40 -9.99 -8.60 -5.02
N ILE A 41 -9.46 -7.96 -3.97
CA ILE A 41 -8.07 -7.47 -3.95
C ILE A 41 -7.10 -8.66 -4.11
N GLY A 42 -7.34 -9.76 -3.39
CA GLY A 42 -6.52 -10.97 -3.50
C GLY A 42 -6.48 -11.47 -4.94
N LEU A 43 -7.65 -11.60 -5.59
CA LEU A 43 -7.78 -11.99 -6.99
C LEU A 43 -6.98 -11.05 -7.91
N ALA A 44 -7.16 -9.73 -7.76
CA ALA A 44 -6.50 -8.72 -8.58
C ALA A 44 -4.97 -8.75 -8.45
N PHE A 45 -4.44 -9.08 -7.28
CA PHE A 45 -3.00 -9.16 -7.02
C PHE A 45 -2.43 -10.58 -7.19
N GLY A 46 -3.24 -11.59 -7.52
CA GLY A 46 -2.84 -12.99 -7.58
C GLY A 46 -2.37 -13.53 -6.22
N LYS A 47 -3.07 -13.17 -5.14
CA LYS A 47 -2.77 -13.51 -3.75
C LYS A 47 -4.01 -14.03 -3.03
N ASP A 48 -3.77 -14.76 -1.94
CA ASP A 48 -4.86 -15.19 -1.06
C ASP A 48 -5.40 -14.00 -0.25
N ARG A 49 -6.70 -14.01 0.06
CA ARG A 49 -7.35 -12.96 0.88
C ARG A 49 -6.65 -12.73 2.22
N THR A 50 -6.05 -13.77 2.81
CA THR A 50 -5.28 -13.66 4.06
C THR A 50 -3.97 -12.90 3.86
N THR A 51 -3.37 -12.95 2.67
CA THR A 51 -2.19 -12.14 2.34
C THR A 51 -2.57 -10.66 2.29
N VAL A 52 -3.75 -10.33 1.77
CA VAL A 52 -4.28 -8.96 1.76
C VAL A 52 -4.56 -8.50 3.20
N GLY A 53 -5.25 -9.33 4.00
CA GLY A 53 -5.49 -9.02 5.41
C GLY A 53 -4.18 -8.81 6.19
N HIS A 54 -3.17 -9.66 5.97
CA HIS A 54 -1.85 -9.47 6.55
C HIS A 54 -1.18 -8.17 6.08
N ALA A 55 -1.31 -7.81 4.81
CA ALA A 55 -0.81 -6.54 4.29
C ALA A 55 -1.48 -5.34 4.98
N CYS A 56 -2.79 -5.37 5.20
CA CYS A 56 -3.50 -4.33 5.92
C CYS A 56 -2.99 -4.19 7.35
N ASN A 57 -2.87 -5.29 8.09
CA ASN A 57 -2.33 -5.27 9.45
C ASN A 57 -0.90 -4.72 9.50
N VAL A 58 -0.03 -5.13 8.57
CA VAL A 58 1.35 -4.62 8.49
C VAL A 58 1.40 -3.12 8.23
N VAL A 59 0.43 -2.57 7.49
CA VAL A 59 0.34 -1.12 7.28
C VAL A 59 -0.14 -0.45 8.57
N GLU A 60 -1.20 -0.93 9.19
CA GLU A 60 -1.74 -0.38 10.45
C GLU A 60 -0.72 -0.40 11.59
N ASP A 61 -0.04 -1.53 11.80
CA ASP A 61 1.01 -1.68 12.82
C ASP A 61 2.15 -0.66 12.63
N ARG A 62 2.37 -0.16 11.41
CA ARG A 62 3.40 0.84 11.13
C ARG A 62 2.91 2.29 11.23
N ARG A 63 1.59 2.53 11.25
CA ARG A 63 1.02 3.88 11.40
C ARG A 63 1.28 4.48 12.79
N ASP A 64 1.79 3.69 13.74
CA ASP A 64 2.35 4.20 15.00
C ASP A 64 3.57 5.14 14.78
N HIS A 65 4.25 5.04 13.62
CA HIS A 65 5.31 5.95 13.25
C HIS A 65 4.77 7.16 12.48
N GLN A 66 4.95 8.35 13.04
CA GLN A 66 4.41 9.60 12.48
C GLN A 66 4.79 9.82 11.00
N ASP A 67 6.07 9.68 10.64
CA ASP A 67 6.52 9.88 9.24
C ASP A 67 5.83 8.91 8.27
N TYR A 68 5.55 7.69 8.74
CA TYR A 68 4.90 6.67 7.94
C TYR A 68 3.39 6.93 7.82
N ASP A 69 2.75 7.34 8.92
CA ASP A 69 1.34 7.71 8.92
C ASP A 69 1.08 8.90 7.99
N GLU A 70 1.91 9.94 8.06
CA GLU A 70 1.82 11.10 7.18
C GLU A 70 1.93 10.71 5.70
N PHE A 71 2.83 9.77 5.38
CA PHE A 71 2.98 9.24 4.03
C PHE A 71 1.74 8.48 3.55
N VAL A 72 1.20 7.56 4.38
CA VAL A 72 -0.02 6.81 4.05
C VAL A 72 -1.21 7.77 3.91
N ALA A 73 -1.37 8.73 4.83
CA ALA A 73 -2.41 9.74 4.79
C ALA A 73 -2.34 10.63 3.54
N ALA A 74 -1.14 10.90 3.01
CA ALA A 74 -0.98 11.60 1.73
C ALA A 74 -1.49 10.75 0.55
N ALA A 75 -1.17 9.45 0.53
CA ALA A 75 -1.68 8.54 -0.50
C ALA A 75 -3.21 8.40 -0.45
N GLU A 76 -3.79 8.29 0.75
CA GLU A 76 -5.24 8.26 0.97
C GLU A 76 -5.93 9.52 0.43
N ARG A 77 -5.39 10.71 0.75
CA ARG A 77 -5.90 12.00 0.25
C ARG A 77 -5.88 12.09 -1.27
N ILE A 78 -4.78 11.66 -1.92
CA ILE A 78 -4.68 11.65 -3.38
C ILE A 78 -5.79 10.77 -3.98
N VAL A 79 -5.98 9.57 -3.44
CA VAL A 79 -6.98 8.63 -3.94
C VAL A 79 -8.40 9.19 -3.78
N LEU A 80 -8.71 9.77 -2.62
CA LEU A 80 -10.00 10.43 -2.38
C LEU A 80 -10.23 11.60 -3.34
N SER A 81 -9.21 12.41 -3.61
CA SER A 81 -9.32 13.55 -4.55
C SER A 81 -9.65 13.13 -5.99
N VAL A 82 -9.31 11.90 -6.38
CA VAL A 82 -9.63 11.35 -7.71
C VAL A 82 -11.05 10.79 -7.75
N LEU A 83 -11.56 10.28 -6.63
CA LEU A 83 -12.86 9.59 -6.54
C LEU A 83 -14.00 10.50 -6.16
N THR A 84 -13.73 11.59 -5.45
CA THR A 84 -14.67 12.68 -5.27
C THR A 84 -14.48 13.63 -6.44
N PRO A 85 -15.34 13.60 -7.49
CA PRO A 85 -15.36 14.72 -8.43
C PRO A 85 -15.65 15.96 -7.60
N ALA A 86 -14.78 16.97 -7.69
CA ALA A 86 -15.04 18.28 -7.14
C ALA A 86 -16.35 18.81 -7.75
N GLY A 87 -17.49 18.60 -7.08
CA GLY A 87 -18.80 18.98 -7.59
C GLY A 87 -19.98 18.10 -7.19
N TYR A 88 -20.17 17.84 -5.90
CA TYR A 88 -21.54 17.74 -5.37
C TYR A 88 -21.66 18.77 -4.25
N GLY A 89 -22.04 19.98 -4.68
CA GLY A 89 -22.60 20.96 -3.76
C GLY A 89 -23.86 20.37 -3.15
N ASN A 90 -23.99 20.53 -1.83
CA ASN A 90 -25.29 20.62 -1.21
C ASN A 90 -26.01 21.81 -1.83
N ASP A 91 -26.90 21.55 -2.77
CA ASP A 91 -28.02 22.43 -3.11
C ASP A 91 -29.28 21.57 -3.06
N GLU A 92 -29.80 21.40 -1.85
CA GLU A 92 -31.23 21.44 -1.40
C GLU A 92 -31.41 20.78 -0.03
#